data_AF-F6EXS6-F1
#
_entry.id   AF-F6EXS6-F1
#
_cell.length_a   1.000
_cell.length_b   1.000
_cell.length_c   1.000
_cell.angle_alpha   90.00
_cell.angle_beta   90.00
_cell.angle_gamma   90.00
#
_symmetry.space_group_name_H-M   'P 1'
#
loop_
_entity.id
_entity.type
_entity.pdbx_description
1 polymer ?
#
loop_
_entity_poly.entity_id
_entity_poly.type
_entity_poly.pdbx_seq_one_letter_code
_entity_poly.pdbx_strand_id
1 'polypeptide(L)'
;MSDTDGAESSVTAPPPVRRRGSWLTALLVLLAFAVGVVLTILALPKIQQWNAPQRQAALADPHGVASGMPMRPLSADAGQMLDARVMQLEERLNRITVEAQAASGNAARAEGLLVAFAARRALDSGAPLGYIEGQLRLRFGQAQPRAVATIINAAREPVTLADLRAGLTAVSDRVTVPPADASWWQALEHEAREIITIHKASTPSPRPQAALDRAIRYLDGSRVGAALAEVEQMPGRASADRWMQFARRYLEARRALDLIETAAILEPRQLRAADGGAVAQTSPLAP
;
A
#
# COMPACT_ATOMS: atom_id res chain seq x y z
N MET A 1 60.68 -30.75 -10.08
CA MET A 1 59.56 -31.00 -9.17
C MET A 1 59.25 -29.69 -8.47
N SER A 2 58.18 -28.98 -8.85
CA SER A 2 56.84 -28.92 -8.17
C SER A 2 56.98 -28.42 -6.71
N ASP A 3 56.28 -27.42 -6.18
CA ASP A 3 55.02 -26.71 -6.45
C ASP A 3 55.09 -25.32 -5.74
N THR A 4 54.69 -24.21 -6.36
CA THR A 4 53.45 -23.40 -6.13
C THR A 4 52.89 -23.24 -4.71
N ASP A 5 52.47 -22.00 -4.45
CA ASP A 5 51.52 -21.51 -3.41
C ASP A 5 52.04 -21.36 -1.98
N GLY A 6 51.68 -20.34 -1.21
CA GLY A 6 50.71 -19.27 -1.38
C GLY A 6 50.73 -18.42 -0.11
N ALA A 7 50.46 -17.13 -0.26
CA ALA A 7 50.38 -16.20 0.86
C ALA A 7 49.16 -16.53 1.75
N GLU A 8 49.40 -17.05 2.95
CA GLU A 8 48.38 -17.13 3.99
C GLU A 8 48.49 -15.92 4.91
N SER A 9 47.77 -14.86 4.55
CA SER A 9 47.37 -13.81 5.47
C SER A 9 46.43 -14.41 6.51
N SER A 10 46.93 -14.62 7.72
CA SER A 10 46.13 -15.03 8.88
C SER A 10 45.06 -13.98 9.19
N VAL A 11 43.82 -14.28 8.82
CA VAL A 11 42.63 -13.48 9.15
C VAL A 11 42.36 -13.59 10.64
N THR A 12 42.52 -12.47 11.35
CA THR A 12 42.12 -12.31 12.75
C THR A 12 40.59 -12.42 12.88
N ALA A 13 40.10 -13.48 13.51
CA ALA A 13 38.68 -13.62 13.86
C ALA A 13 38.31 -12.65 15.01
N PRO A 14 37.15 -11.96 14.97
CA PRO A 14 36.70 -11.14 16.10
C PRO A 14 36.21 -12.03 17.26
N PRO A 15 36.37 -11.58 18.53
CA PRO A 15 35.98 -12.37 19.69
C PRO A 15 34.44 -12.46 19.83
N PRO A 16 33.90 -13.57 20.39
CA PRO A 16 32.48 -13.66 20.69
C PRO A 16 32.12 -12.70 21.83
N VAL A 17 31.16 -11.81 21.57
CA VAL A 17 30.62 -10.89 22.58
C VAL A 17 29.81 -11.72 23.59
N ARG A 18 30.33 -11.86 24.82
CA ARG A 18 29.61 -12.51 25.93
C ARG A 18 28.30 -11.76 26.22
N ARG A 19 27.18 -12.40 25.90
CA ARG A 19 25.80 -11.87 26.06
C ARG A 19 25.35 -11.92 27.54
N ARG A 20 25.98 -11.12 28.41
CA ARG A 20 25.68 -11.08 29.87
C ARG A 20 24.40 -10.30 30.23
N GLY A 21 23.69 -9.73 29.25
CA GLY A 21 22.43 -8.99 29.45
C GLY A 21 21.14 -9.75 29.08
N SER A 22 21.23 -10.93 28.47
CA SER A 22 20.04 -11.64 27.94
C SER A 22 19.17 -12.30 29.03
N TRP A 23 19.74 -12.62 30.19
CA TRP A 23 18.98 -13.17 31.31
C TRP A 23 18.10 -12.09 31.94
N LEU A 24 18.63 -10.88 32.12
CA LEU A 24 17.89 -9.77 32.73
C LEU A 24 16.71 -9.34 31.84
N THR A 25 16.90 -9.32 30.51
CA THR A 25 15.79 -9.07 29.59
C THR A 25 14.77 -10.21 29.60
N ALA A 26 15.20 -11.47 29.64
CA ALA A 26 14.28 -12.61 29.77
C ALA A 26 13.47 -12.56 31.07
N LEU A 27 14.11 -12.17 32.19
CA LEU A 27 13.46 -12.06 33.49
C LEU A 27 12.50 -10.87 33.55
N LEU A 28 12.83 -9.75 32.91
CA LEU A 28 11.92 -8.61 32.75
C LEU A 28 10.71 -8.95 31.87
N VAL A 29 10.90 -9.69 30.78
CA VAL A 29 9.79 -10.17 29.93
C VAL A 29 8.89 -11.13 30.70
N LEU A 30 9.47 -12.03 31.49
CA LEU A 30 8.72 -12.99 32.30
C LEU A 30 7.95 -12.29 33.43
N LEU A 31 8.55 -11.27 34.06
CA LEU A 31 7.89 -10.42 35.05
C LEU A 31 6.73 -9.63 34.41
N ALA A 32 6.95 -9.01 33.25
CA ALA A 32 5.90 -8.28 32.54
C ALA A 32 4.74 -9.20 32.13
N PHE A 33 5.05 -10.42 31.71
CA PHE A 33 4.05 -11.45 31.40
C PHE A 33 3.25 -11.85 32.66
N ALA A 34 3.93 -12.10 33.78
CA ALA A 34 3.27 -12.44 35.05
C ALA A 34 2.35 -11.31 35.54
N VAL A 35 2.78 -10.05 35.43
CA VAL A 35 1.94 -8.88 35.75
C VAL A 35 0.72 -8.80 34.83
N GLY A 36 0.90 -9.04 33.53
CA GLY A 36 -0.19 -9.10 32.56
C GLY A 36 -1.24 -10.17 32.89
N VAL A 37 -0.79 -11.38 33.29
CA VAL A 37 -1.66 -12.49 33.71
C VAL A 37 -2.42 -12.16 34.99
N VAL A 38 -1.77 -11.56 35.99
CA VAL A 38 -2.44 -11.16 37.24
C VAL A 38 -3.47 -10.06 36.99
N LEU A 39 -3.15 -9.07 36.15
CA LEU A 39 -4.09 -8.02 35.76
C LEU A 39 -5.31 -8.57 35.00
N THR A 40 -5.11 -9.57 34.12
CA THR A 40 -6.23 -10.22 33.41
C THR A 40 -7.10 -11.04 34.36
N ILE A 41 -6.52 -11.76 35.31
CA ILE A 41 -7.28 -12.52 36.33
C ILE A 41 -8.07 -11.57 37.26
N LEU A 42 -7.48 -10.42 37.64
CA LEU A 42 -8.17 -9.41 38.45
C LEU A 42 -9.26 -8.65 37.66
N ALA A 43 -9.13 -8.53 36.34
CA ALA A 43 -10.13 -7.90 35.49
C ALA A 43 -11.30 -8.83 35.12
N LEU A 44 -11.09 -10.16 35.11
CA LEU A 44 -12.11 -11.17 34.83
C LEU A 44 -13.42 -11.00 35.62
N PRO A 45 -13.40 -10.82 36.96
CA PRO A 45 -14.63 -10.67 37.73
C PRO A 45 -15.34 -9.35 37.44
N LYS A 46 -14.68 -8.33 36.87
CA LYS A 46 -15.29 -7.06 36.45
C LYS A 46 -15.95 -7.15 35.07
N ILE A 47 -15.31 -7.89 34.15
CA ILE A 47 -15.83 -8.16 32.82
C ILE A 47 -17.04 -9.11 32.89
N GLN A 48 -17.04 -10.07 33.82
CA GLN A 48 -18.20 -10.94 34.06
C GLN A 48 -19.43 -10.21 34.64
N GLN A 49 -19.27 -9.07 35.32
CA GLN A 49 -20.41 -8.25 35.79
C GLN A 49 -21.07 -7.53 34.62
N TRP A 50 -20.25 -7.08 33.66
CA TRP A 50 -20.71 -6.37 32.47
C TRP A 50 -21.34 -7.32 31.45
N ASN A 51 -20.82 -8.55 31.37
CA ASN A 51 -21.34 -9.64 30.55
C ASN A 51 -22.24 -10.61 31.34
N ALA A 52 -22.64 -10.29 32.57
CA ALA A 52 -23.59 -11.13 33.29
C ALA A 52 -24.86 -11.14 32.43
N PRO A 53 -25.23 -12.29 31.83
CA PRO A 53 -26.53 -12.38 31.20
C PRO A 53 -27.49 -12.07 32.33
N GLN A 54 -28.28 -11.01 32.16
CA GLN A 54 -29.42 -10.73 33.00
C GLN A 54 -30.12 -12.08 33.14
N ARG A 55 -29.98 -12.75 34.29
CA ARG A 55 -30.69 -14.00 34.53
C ARG A 55 -32.14 -13.57 34.46
N GLN A 56 -32.75 -13.78 33.30
CA GLN A 56 -34.18 -13.79 33.17
C GLN A 56 -34.62 -14.70 34.29
N ALA A 57 -35.26 -14.10 35.29
CA ALA A 57 -35.95 -14.84 36.32
C ALA A 57 -36.68 -15.95 35.58
N ALA A 58 -36.38 -17.20 35.97
CA ALA A 58 -36.97 -18.37 35.37
C ALA A 58 -38.46 -18.07 35.17
N LEU A 59 -38.89 -18.12 33.91
CA LEU A 59 -40.29 -18.08 33.55
C LEU A 59 -40.96 -19.13 34.44
N ALA A 60 -41.72 -18.67 35.43
CA ALA A 60 -42.64 -19.53 36.12
C ALA A 60 -43.55 -20.14 35.05
N ASP A 61 -43.74 -21.45 35.11
CA ASP A 61 -44.65 -22.21 34.26
C ASP A 61 -45.95 -21.40 34.02
N PRO A 62 -46.37 -21.17 32.77
CA PRO A 62 -47.63 -20.45 32.50
C PRO A 62 -48.85 -21.37 32.69
N HIS A 63 -48.74 -22.45 33.46
CA HIS A 63 -49.82 -23.41 33.71
C HIS A 63 -50.37 -23.33 35.14
N GLY A 64 -50.10 -22.24 35.85
CA GLY A 64 -51.00 -21.77 36.89
C GLY A 64 -52.13 -21.00 36.22
N VAL A 65 -53.34 -21.56 36.23
CA VAL A 65 -54.56 -20.88 35.76
C VAL A 65 -54.76 -19.62 36.61
N ALA A 66 -54.20 -18.50 36.15
CA ALA A 66 -54.55 -17.19 36.64
C ALA A 66 -56.00 -16.96 36.22
N SER A 67 -56.91 -17.15 37.18
CA SER A 67 -58.31 -16.76 37.05
C SER A 67 -58.37 -15.36 36.45
N GLY A 68 -59.14 -15.22 35.37
CA GLY A 68 -59.13 -14.05 34.49
C GLY A 68 -59.11 -12.74 35.26
N MET A 69 -57.96 -12.08 35.29
CA MET A 69 -57.91 -10.65 35.54
C MET A 69 -58.66 -9.99 34.39
N PRO A 70 -59.68 -9.15 34.66
CA PRO A 70 -60.30 -8.38 33.61
C PRO A 70 -59.20 -7.55 32.95
N MET A 71 -58.99 -7.72 31.65
CA MET A 71 -58.12 -6.82 30.88
C MET A 71 -58.66 -5.41 31.09
N ARG A 72 -58.00 -4.65 31.97
CA ARG A 72 -58.31 -3.25 32.21
C ARG A 72 -57.98 -2.53 30.91
N PRO A 73 -58.91 -1.77 30.31
CA PRO A 73 -58.57 -0.97 29.13
C PRO A 73 -57.39 -0.07 29.50
N LEU A 74 -56.42 0.03 28.58
CA LEU A 74 -55.31 0.98 28.69
C LEU A 74 -55.91 2.34 29.04
N SER A 75 -55.49 2.92 30.17
CA SER A 75 -55.85 4.30 30.46
C SER A 75 -55.24 5.20 29.38
N ALA A 76 -55.94 6.29 29.03
CA ALA A 76 -55.46 7.24 28.02
C ALA A 76 -54.02 7.72 28.33
N ASP A 77 -53.71 7.95 29.62
CA ASP A 77 -52.38 8.33 30.09
C ASP A 77 -51.30 7.27 29.83
N ALA A 78 -51.64 5.98 29.97
CA ALA A 78 -50.71 4.89 29.66
C ALA A 78 -50.43 4.78 28.16
N GLY A 79 -51.45 5.00 27.32
CA GLY A 79 -51.30 5.08 25.86
C GLY A 79 -50.39 6.22 25.43
N GLN A 80 -50.57 7.43 25.97
CA GLN A 80 -49.72 8.58 25.67
C GLN A 80 -48.25 8.37 26.06
N MET A 81 -47.99 7.72 27.20
CA MET A 81 -46.62 7.38 27.61
C MET A 81 -45.97 6.31 26.71
N LEU A 82 -46.74 5.36 26.20
CA LEU A 82 -46.27 4.36 25.24
C LEU A 82 -45.91 5.03 23.91
N ASP A 83 -46.77 5.90 23.39
CA ASP A 83 -46.52 6.66 22.16
C ASP A 83 -45.25 7.51 22.27
N ALA A 84 -45.06 8.22 23.39
CA ALA A 84 -43.84 9.00 23.64
C ALA A 84 -42.57 8.13 23.68
N ARG A 85 -42.65 6.91 24.24
CA ARG A 85 -41.54 5.95 24.25
C ARG A 85 -41.25 5.39 22.85
N VAL A 86 -42.29 5.11 22.06
CA VAL A 86 -42.14 4.65 20.67
C VAL A 86 -41.43 5.72 19.85
N MET A 87 -41.88 6.98 19.91
CA MET A 87 -41.22 8.09 19.22
C MET A 87 -39.75 8.25 19.66
N GLN A 88 -39.46 8.11 20.96
CA GLN A 88 -38.08 8.16 21.46
C GLN A 88 -37.22 6.99 20.95
N LEU A 89 -37.78 5.79 20.82
CA LEU A 89 -37.07 4.63 20.29
C LEU A 89 -36.83 4.78 18.78
N GLU A 90 -37.80 5.27 18.03
CA GLU A 90 -37.66 5.55 16.60
C GLU A 90 -36.54 6.58 16.34
N GLU A 91 -36.51 7.66 17.11
CA GLU A 91 -35.43 8.66 17.01
C GLU A 91 -34.05 8.06 17.33
N ARG A 92 -33.96 7.26 18.40
CA ARG A 92 -32.71 6.56 18.76
C ARG A 92 -32.28 5.57 17.68
N LEU A 93 -33.20 4.82 17.10
CA LEU A 93 -32.91 3.87 16.02
C LEU A 93 -32.44 4.59 14.76
N ASN A 94 -33.06 5.72 14.41
CA ASN A 94 -32.63 6.54 13.28
C ASN A 94 -31.19 7.05 13.50
N ARG A 95 -30.90 7.58 14.70
CA ARG A 95 -29.54 8.00 15.07
C ARG A 95 -28.53 6.85 15.00
N ILE A 96 -28.85 5.68 15.56
CA ILE A 96 -27.98 4.50 15.51
C ILE A 96 -27.73 4.08 14.06
N THR A 97 -28.76 4.13 13.21
CA THR A 97 -28.63 3.76 11.79
C THR A 97 -27.67 4.69 11.07
N VAL A 98 -27.78 6.01 11.28
CA VAL A 98 -26.86 6.99 10.71
C VAL A 98 -25.43 6.80 11.24
N GLU A 99 -25.26 6.60 12.55
CA GLU A 99 -23.96 6.36 13.16
C GLU A 99 -23.31 5.06 12.66
N ALA A 100 -24.08 3.97 12.52
CA ALA A 100 -23.62 2.70 11.98
C ALA A 100 -23.19 2.81 10.52
N GLN A 101 -23.94 3.56 9.70
CA GLN A 101 -23.60 3.84 8.30
C GLN A 101 -22.30 4.67 8.18
N ALA A 102 -22.11 5.65 9.06
CA ALA A 102 -20.87 6.42 9.13
C ALA A 102 -19.69 5.54 9.56
N ALA A 103 -19.88 4.68 10.57
CA ALA A 103 -18.86 3.75 11.04
C ALA A 103 -18.46 2.75 9.94
N SER A 104 -19.44 2.16 9.23
CA SER A 104 -19.19 1.27 8.10
C SER A 104 -18.41 1.95 6.97
N GLY A 105 -18.75 3.21 6.65
CA GLY A 105 -18.03 3.98 5.64
C GLY A 105 -16.58 4.27 6.03
N ASN A 106 -16.34 4.60 7.31
CA ASN A 106 -14.99 4.80 7.83
C ASN A 106 -14.16 3.51 7.82
N ALA A 107 -14.77 2.37 8.18
CA ALA A 107 -14.14 1.07 8.11
C ALA A 107 -13.75 0.71 6.66
N ALA A 108 -14.67 0.88 5.71
CA ALA A 108 -14.39 0.62 4.29
C ALA A 108 -13.23 1.49 3.75
N ARG A 109 -13.18 2.77 4.15
CA ARG A 109 -12.05 3.67 3.82
C ARG A 109 -10.73 3.15 4.38
N ALA A 110 -10.71 2.79 5.66
CA ALA A 110 -9.50 2.29 6.32
C ALA A 110 -9.00 0.99 5.68
N GLU A 111 -9.91 0.05 5.41
CA GLU A 111 -9.58 -1.20 4.71
C GLU A 111 -9.06 -0.95 3.29
N GLY A 112 -9.69 -0.02 2.55
CA GLY A 112 -9.21 0.39 1.23
C GLY A 112 -7.79 0.91 1.27
N LEU A 113 -7.47 1.77 2.24
CA LEU A 113 -6.10 2.30 2.43
C LEU A 113 -5.10 1.20 2.80
N LEU A 114 -5.48 0.23 3.64
CA LEU A 114 -4.62 -0.90 3.99
C LEU A 114 -4.31 -1.78 2.76
N VAL A 115 -5.31 -2.05 1.92
CA VAL A 115 -5.12 -2.82 0.68
C VAL A 115 -4.25 -2.04 -0.31
N ALA A 116 -4.48 -0.74 -0.49
CA ALA A 116 -3.66 0.11 -1.34
C ALA A 116 -2.20 0.18 -0.85
N PHE A 117 -1.99 0.32 0.45
CA PHE A 117 -0.65 0.31 1.07
C PHE A 117 0.06 -1.03 0.87
N ALA A 118 -0.65 -2.15 1.07
CA ALA A 118 -0.10 -3.48 0.85
C ALA A 118 0.30 -3.69 -0.61
N ALA A 119 -0.52 -3.23 -1.57
CA ALA A 119 -0.20 -3.28 -3.00
C ALA A 119 1.02 -2.44 -3.35
N ARG A 120 1.12 -1.22 -2.81
CA ARG A 120 2.30 -0.35 -2.97
C ARG A 120 3.56 -1.01 -2.43
N ARG A 121 3.51 -1.57 -1.21
CA ARG A 121 4.64 -2.28 -0.60
C ARG A 121 5.08 -3.50 -1.43
N ALA A 122 4.13 -4.26 -1.97
CA ALA A 122 4.42 -5.41 -2.82
C ALA A 122 5.19 -4.99 -4.08
N LEU A 123 4.69 -3.97 -4.80
CA LEU A 123 5.37 -3.44 -5.98
C LEU A 123 6.73 -2.82 -5.67
N ASP A 124 6.84 -2.04 -4.59
CA ASP A 124 8.10 -1.39 -4.19
C ASP A 124 9.17 -2.43 -3.80
N SER A 125 8.77 -3.60 -3.29
CA SER A 125 9.68 -4.70 -2.94
C SER A 125 9.86 -5.74 -4.05
N GLY A 126 9.14 -5.60 -5.17
CA GLY A 126 9.12 -6.59 -6.24
C GLY A 126 8.48 -7.94 -5.85
N ALA A 127 7.69 -7.96 -4.78
CA ALA A 127 6.98 -9.16 -4.35
C ALA A 127 5.65 -9.34 -5.13
N PRO A 128 5.21 -10.58 -5.38
CA PRO A 128 3.90 -10.83 -5.95
C PRO A 128 2.79 -10.36 -4.99
N LEU A 129 1.64 -9.95 -5.52
CA LEU A 129 0.51 -9.46 -4.71
C LEU A 129 -0.08 -10.53 -3.78
N GLY A 130 0.00 -11.81 -4.16
CA GLY A 130 -0.61 -12.91 -3.40
C GLY A 130 -2.10 -12.67 -3.15
N TYR A 131 -2.53 -12.78 -1.88
CA TYR A 131 -3.92 -12.55 -1.47
C TYR A 131 -4.43 -11.13 -1.77
N ILE A 132 -3.54 -10.13 -1.84
CA ILE A 132 -3.92 -8.72 -2.10
C ILE A 132 -4.55 -8.55 -3.48
N GLU A 133 -4.18 -9.38 -4.47
CA GLU A 133 -4.78 -9.33 -5.80
C GLU A 133 -6.29 -9.56 -5.76
N GLY A 134 -6.75 -10.55 -4.98
CA GLY A 134 -8.18 -10.81 -4.80
C GLY A 134 -8.89 -9.64 -4.12
N GLN A 135 -8.26 -9.06 -3.10
CA GLN A 135 -8.79 -7.89 -2.37
C GLN A 135 -8.89 -6.64 -3.26
N LEU A 136 -7.90 -6.39 -4.11
CA LEU A 136 -7.93 -5.30 -5.08
C LEU A 136 -9.11 -5.45 -6.05
N ARG A 137 -9.31 -6.64 -6.61
CA ARG A 137 -10.43 -6.91 -7.52
C ARG A 137 -11.78 -6.78 -6.83
N LEU A 138 -11.91 -7.32 -5.62
CA LEU A 138 -13.16 -7.28 -4.87
C LEU A 138 -13.57 -5.83 -4.55
N ARG A 139 -12.63 -5.03 -4.05
CA ARG A 139 -12.89 -3.70 -3.48
C ARG A 139 -12.83 -2.57 -4.49
N PHE A 140 -11.80 -2.57 -5.33
CA PHE A 140 -11.54 -1.50 -6.30
C PHE A 140 -11.96 -1.88 -7.73
N GLY A 141 -12.33 -3.13 -8.00
CA GLY A 141 -12.63 -3.58 -9.36
C GLY A 141 -13.83 -2.88 -10.01
N GLN A 142 -14.80 -2.40 -9.23
CA GLN A 142 -15.92 -1.62 -9.75
C GLN A 142 -15.57 -0.13 -9.91
N ALA A 143 -14.93 0.47 -8.90
CA ALA A 143 -14.59 1.89 -8.93
C ALA A 143 -13.42 2.21 -9.89
N GLN A 144 -12.41 1.35 -9.96
CA GLN A 144 -11.14 1.58 -10.67
C GLN A 144 -10.66 0.33 -11.43
N PRO A 145 -11.44 -0.23 -12.37
CA PRO A 145 -11.10 -1.49 -13.05
C PRO A 145 -9.77 -1.41 -13.80
N ARG A 146 -9.49 -0.28 -14.48
CA ARG A 146 -8.25 -0.09 -15.23
C ARG A 146 -7.03 -0.03 -14.33
N ALA A 147 -7.10 0.72 -13.23
CA ALA A 147 -6.00 0.83 -12.27
C ALA A 147 -5.67 -0.51 -11.63
N VAL A 148 -6.71 -1.27 -11.24
CA VAL A 148 -6.54 -2.63 -10.70
C VAL A 148 -5.85 -3.56 -11.71
N ALA A 149 -6.27 -3.54 -12.98
CA ALA A 149 -5.63 -4.34 -14.02
C ALA A 149 -4.15 -3.95 -14.22
N THR A 150 -3.83 -2.65 -14.25
CA THR A 150 -2.45 -2.16 -14.36
C THR A 150 -1.59 -2.63 -13.18
N ILE A 151 -2.09 -2.54 -11.94
CA ILE A 151 -1.36 -2.98 -10.73
C ILE A 151 -1.09 -4.48 -10.79
N ILE A 152 -2.09 -5.29 -11.15
CA ILE A 152 -1.95 -6.74 -11.25
C ILE A 152 -0.94 -7.12 -12.33
N ASN A 153 -1.01 -6.50 -13.50
CA ASN A 153 -0.07 -6.75 -14.58
C ASN A 153 1.36 -6.33 -14.19
N ALA A 154 1.51 -5.17 -13.55
CA ALA A 154 2.80 -4.70 -13.05
C ALA A 154 3.38 -5.63 -11.99
N ALA A 155 2.55 -6.25 -11.14
CA ALA A 155 3.03 -7.17 -10.11
C ALA A 155 3.46 -8.54 -10.63
N ARG A 156 3.05 -8.94 -11.84
CA ARG A 156 3.51 -10.18 -12.47
C ARG A 156 4.94 -10.09 -12.97
N GLU A 157 5.33 -8.90 -13.39
CA GLU A 157 6.68 -8.56 -13.85
C GLU A 157 7.08 -7.24 -13.19
N PRO A 158 7.46 -7.29 -11.90
CA PRO A 158 7.75 -6.10 -11.15
C PRO A 158 9.01 -5.43 -11.69
N VAL A 159 8.93 -4.12 -11.87
CA VAL A 159 10.08 -3.25 -12.16
C VAL A 159 10.29 -2.41 -10.90
N THR A 160 11.44 -2.54 -10.25
CA THR A 160 11.77 -1.76 -9.06
C THR A 160 12.65 -0.56 -9.40
N LEU A 161 12.77 0.39 -8.46
CA LEU A 161 13.71 1.49 -8.60
C LEU A 161 15.16 1.01 -8.70
N ALA A 162 15.49 -0.09 -8.01
CA ALA A 162 16.82 -0.71 -8.09
C ALA A 162 17.09 -1.25 -9.50
N ASP A 163 16.10 -1.91 -10.13
CA ASP A 163 16.21 -2.41 -11.50
C ASP A 163 16.40 -1.26 -12.50
N LEU A 164 15.70 -0.14 -12.31
CA LEU A 164 15.87 1.05 -13.16
C LEU A 164 17.26 1.67 -13.01
N ARG A 165 17.80 1.72 -11.79
CA ARG A 165 19.17 2.21 -11.55
C ARG A 165 20.19 1.29 -12.22
N ALA A 166 20.12 0.00 -11.93
CA ALA A 166 21.01 -1.00 -12.51
C ALA A 166 20.92 -1.02 -14.05
N GLY A 167 19.70 -0.93 -14.59
CA GLY A 167 19.44 -0.87 -16.02
C GLY A 167 20.03 0.38 -16.68
N LEU A 168 19.94 1.55 -16.04
CA LEU A 168 20.54 2.79 -16.58
C LEU A 168 22.07 2.70 -16.58
N THR A 169 22.66 2.20 -15.48
CA THR A 169 24.11 1.98 -15.40
C THR A 169 24.60 0.99 -16.46
N ALA A 170 23.84 -0.06 -16.76
CA ALA A 170 24.20 -1.05 -17.78
C ALA A 170 24.15 -0.50 -19.23
N VAL A 171 23.49 0.65 -19.46
CA VAL A 171 23.40 1.30 -20.78
C VAL A 171 24.10 2.65 -20.84
N SER A 172 24.81 3.07 -19.78
CA SER A 172 25.44 4.39 -19.66
C SER A 172 26.29 4.77 -20.87
N ASP A 173 27.21 3.89 -21.25
CA ASP A 173 28.24 4.21 -22.24
C ASP A 173 27.62 4.30 -23.64
N ARG A 174 26.57 3.51 -23.88
CA ARG A 174 25.85 3.46 -25.15
C ARG A 174 24.85 4.60 -25.29
N VAL A 175 24.25 5.06 -24.20
CA VAL A 175 23.26 6.14 -24.25
C VAL A 175 23.90 7.51 -24.47
N THR A 176 25.15 7.69 -24.04
CA THR A 176 25.91 8.94 -24.21
C THR A 176 26.54 9.11 -25.60
N VAL A 177 26.71 8.02 -26.35
CA VAL A 177 27.37 8.03 -27.66
C VAL A 177 26.32 8.01 -28.78
N PRO A 178 26.42 8.89 -29.81
CA PRO A 178 25.55 8.83 -30.98
C PRO A 178 25.69 7.49 -31.72
N PRO A 179 24.63 6.96 -32.36
CA PRO A 179 24.73 5.80 -33.24
C PRO A 179 25.78 6.02 -34.33
N ALA A 180 26.58 4.99 -34.63
CA ALA A 180 27.69 5.05 -35.60
C ALA A 180 27.25 5.48 -37.01
N ASP A 181 25.97 5.27 -37.30
CA ASP A 181 25.33 5.39 -38.61
C ASP A 181 24.74 6.79 -38.86
N ALA A 182 24.70 7.68 -37.86
CA ALA A 182 23.91 8.90 -37.91
C ALA A 182 24.64 10.18 -38.37
N SER A 183 25.97 10.20 -38.46
CA SER A 183 26.68 11.51 -38.59
C SER A 183 27.99 11.53 -39.37
N TRP A 184 28.64 10.39 -39.63
CA TRP A 184 29.97 10.40 -40.26
C TRP A 184 29.94 10.81 -41.74
N TRP A 185 28.89 10.45 -42.48
CA TRP A 185 28.81 10.75 -43.93
C TRP A 185 28.33 12.18 -44.24
N GLN A 186 27.49 12.75 -43.37
CA GLN A 186 27.08 14.15 -43.45
C GLN A 186 28.14 15.10 -42.88
N ALA A 187 28.91 14.67 -41.86
CA ALA A 187 30.06 15.43 -41.36
C ALA A 187 31.17 15.51 -42.42
N LEU A 188 31.47 14.40 -43.11
CA LEU A 188 32.51 14.38 -44.14
C LEU A 188 32.17 15.29 -45.34
N GLU A 189 30.91 15.35 -45.77
CA GLU A 189 30.50 16.22 -46.88
C GLU A 189 30.58 17.71 -46.51
N HIS A 190 30.38 18.05 -45.24
CA HIS A 190 30.53 19.41 -44.74
C HIS A 190 31.99 19.81 -44.49
N GLU A 191 32.80 18.90 -43.95
CA GLU A 191 34.23 19.13 -43.68
C GLU A 191 35.08 19.15 -44.96
N ALA A 192 34.65 18.52 -46.05
CA ALA A 192 35.29 18.70 -47.35
C ALA A 192 35.13 20.13 -47.92
N ARG A 193 34.14 20.91 -47.45
CA ARG A 193 33.90 22.31 -47.83
C ARG A 193 34.51 23.31 -46.85
N GLU A 194 34.71 22.94 -45.59
CA GLU A 194 35.38 23.77 -44.58
C GLU A 194 36.77 23.26 -44.26
N ILE A 195 37.74 23.96 -44.84
CA ILE A 195 39.17 23.75 -44.71
C ILE A 195 39.63 23.65 -43.23
N ILE A 196 40.21 22.50 -42.88
CA ILE A 196 41.21 22.20 -41.84
C ILE A 196 41.10 22.99 -40.52
N THR A 197 40.38 22.42 -39.55
CA THR A 197 40.79 22.46 -38.13
C THR A 197 40.75 21.05 -37.53
N ILE A 198 41.93 20.48 -37.32
CA ILE A 198 42.10 19.19 -36.64
C ILE A 198 41.79 19.42 -35.15
N HIS A 199 40.60 18.99 -34.70
CA HIS A 199 40.32 18.81 -33.27
C HIS A 199 40.34 17.32 -32.94
N LYS A 200 41.11 16.93 -31.91
CA LYS A 200 41.26 15.53 -31.49
C LYS A 200 39.92 14.93 -31.04
N ALA A 201 39.38 14.03 -31.85
CA ALA A 201 38.13 13.29 -31.64
C ALA A 201 38.27 12.15 -30.59
N SER A 202 38.78 12.43 -29.39
CA SER A 202 38.95 11.40 -28.35
C SER A 202 38.32 11.71 -26.99
N THR A 203 37.57 12.81 -26.89
CA THR A 203 36.83 13.15 -25.67
C THR A 203 35.35 13.28 -26.02
N PRO A 204 34.47 12.38 -25.51
CA PRO A 204 33.02 12.55 -25.67
C PRO A 204 32.59 13.94 -25.21
N SER A 205 31.62 14.55 -25.91
CA SER A 205 31.10 15.86 -25.52
C SER A 205 30.64 15.84 -24.04
N PRO A 206 30.94 16.87 -23.23
CA PRO A 206 30.54 16.90 -21.81
C PRO A 206 29.03 17.00 -21.61
N ARG A 207 28.26 17.37 -22.65
CA ARG A 207 26.80 17.57 -22.59
C ARG A 207 26.01 16.26 -22.36
N PRO A 208 26.17 15.20 -23.17
CA PRO A 208 25.53 13.91 -22.91
C PRO A 208 25.91 13.28 -21.56
N GLN A 209 27.19 13.33 -21.19
CA GLN A 209 27.64 12.81 -19.89
C GLN A 209 26.98 13.56 -18.73
N ALA A 210 26.92 14.89 -18.79
CA ALA A 210 26.24 15.69 -17.77
C ALA A 210 24.72 15.42 -17.72
N ALA A 211 24.08 15.05 -18.84
CA ALA A 211 22.68 14.62 -18.86
C ALA A 211 22.50 13.27 -18.18
N LEU A 212 23.41 12.32 -18.40
CA LEU A 212 23.42 11.03 -17.71
C LEU A 212 23.57 11.21 -16.19
N ASP A 213 24.50 12.06 -15.76
CA ASP A 213 24.69 12.35 -14.34
C ASP A 213 23.44 12.98 -13.71
N ARG A 214 22.71 13.85 -14.45
CA ARG A 214 21.41 14.37 -14.00
C ARG A 214 20.36 13.26 -13.88
N ALA A 215 20.28 12.38 -14.87
CA ALA A 215 19.34 11.27 -14.87
C ALA A 215 19.57 10.33 -13.67
N ILE A 216 20.82 10.00 -13.36
CA ILE A 216 21.20 9.20 -12.18
C ILE A 216 20.77 9.91 -10.89
N ARG A 217 21.09 11.20 -10.73
CA ARG A 217 20.65 11.98 -9.57
C ARG A 217 19.12 12.04 -9.42
N TYR A 218 18.39 12.06 -10.53
CA TYR A 218 16.93 11.97 -10.50
C TYR A 218 16.46 10.60 -10.00
N LEU A 219 17.04 9.49 -10.46
CA LEU A 219 16.74 8.16 -9.94
C LEU A 219 17.09 8.00 -8.46
N ASP A 220 18.19 8.60 -8.00
CA ASP A 220 18.56 8.62 -6.58
C ASP A 220 17.49 9.32 -5.73
N GLY A 221 16.94 10.42 -6.25
CA GLY A 221 15.79 11.12 -5.68
C GLY A 221 14.43 10.50 -5.96
N SER A 222 14.35 9.26 -6.48
CA SER A 222 13.09 8.58 -6.87
C SER A 222 12.24 9.33 -7.91
N ARG A 223 12.84 10.24 -8.67
CA ARG A 223 12.21 11.05 -9.74
C ARG A 223 12.37 10.37 -11.09
N VAL A 224 11.75 9.20 -11.25
CA VAL A 224 11.86 8.38 -12.47
C VAL A 224 11.39 9.11 -13.74
N GLY A 225 10.32 9.91 -13.65
CA GLY A 225 9.83 10.69 -14.80
C GLY A 225 10.83 11.71 -15.32
N ALA A 226 11.55 12.39 -14.42
CA ALA A 226 12.60 13.33 -14.81
C ALA A 226 13.82 12.61 -15.40
N ALA A 227 14.20 11.47 -14.84
CA ALA A 227 15.26 10.64 -15.41
C ALA A 227 14.91 10.14 -16.82
N LEU A 228 13.67 9.70 -17.04
CA LEU A 228 13.18 9.27 -18.35
C LEU A 228 13.29 10.40 -19.39
N ALA A 229 12.86 11.61 -19.03
CA ALA A 229 12.93 12.76 -19.94
C ALA A 229 14.36 13.14 -20.34
N GLU A 230 15.33 13.03 -19.42
CA GLU A 230 16.75 13.25 -19.74
C GLU A 230 17.26 12.18 -20.72
N VAL A 231 16.96 10.91 -20.49
CA VAL A 231 17.38 9.79 -21.36
C VAL A 231 16.74 9.86 -22.74
N GLU A 232 15.49 10.30 -22.84
CA GLU A 232 14.80 10.51 -24.12
C GLU A 232 15.49 11.57 -25.00
N GLN A 233 16.19 12.53 -24.40
CA GLN A 233 16.92 13.58 -25.10
C GLN A 233 18.38 13.20 -25.43
N MET A 234 18.85 12.03 -24.98
CA MET A 234 20.23 11.60 -25.21
C MET A 234 20.44 11.13 -26.66
N PRO A 235 21.66 11.33 -27.21
CA PRO A 235 21.95 10.95 -28.59
C PRO A 235 21.81 9.43 -28.83
N GLY A 236 22.19 8.61 -27.84
CA GLY A 236 22.11 7.15 -27.89
C GLY A 236 20.79 6.57 -27.38
N ARG A 237 19.69 7.33 -27.31
CA ARG A 237 18.41 6.89 -26.70
C ARG A 237 17.88 5.54 -27.20
N ALA A 238 18.12 5.20 -28.47
CA ALA A 238 17.69 3.93 -29.06
C ALA A 238 18.32 2.71 -28.35
N SER A 239 19.55 2.85 -27.84
CA SER A 239 20.20 1.80 -27.05
C SER A 239 19.54 1.58 -25.68
N ALA A 240 18.77 2.56 -25.21
CA ALA A 240 18.05 2.56 -23.93
C ALA A 240 16.54 2.26 -24.07
N ASP A 241 16.05 1.81 -25.23
CA ASP A 241 14.61 1.58 -25.46
C ASP A 241 13.98 0.64 -24.43
N ARG A 242 14.65 -0.47 -24.10
CA ARG A 242 14.18 -1.40 -23.05
C ARG A 242 14.09 -0.74 -21.68
N TRP A 243 15.10 0.06 -21.32
CA TRP A 243 15.10 0.80 -20.06
C TRP A 243 13.96 1.82 -20.02
N MET A 244 13.73 2.55 -21.12
CA MET A 244 12.64 3.52 -21.22
C MET A 244 11.27 2.83 -21.09
N GLN A 245 11.08 1.64 -21.67
CA GLN A 245 9.86 0.84 -21.50
C GLN A 245 9.62 0.45 -20.03
N PHE A 246 10.67 -0.01 -19.33
CA PHE A 246 10.58 -0.31 -17.90
C PHE A 246 10.26 0.92 -17.07
N ALA A 247 10.88 2.07 -17.37
CA ALA A 247 10.59 3.33 -16.68
C ALA A 247 9.12 3.76 -16.88
N ARG A 248 8.57 3.64 -18.09
CA ARG A 248 7.15 3.93 -18.35
C ARG A 248 6.22 2.99 -17.58
N ARG A 249 6.48 1.68 -17.62
CA ARG A 249 5.71 0.69 -16.85
C ARG A 249 5.72 0.98 -15.34
N TYR A 250 6.88 1.34 -14.79
CA TYR A 250 7.01 1.73 -13.39
C TYR A 250 6.13 2.95 -13.06
N LEU A 251 6.15 3.98 -13.91
CA LEU A 251 5.35 5.19 -13.72
C LEU A 251 3.84 4.92 -13.85
N GLU A 252 3.44 4.05 -14.79
CA GLU A 252 2.04 3.63 -14.95
C GLU A 252 1.54 2.88 -13.72
N ALA A 253 2.34 1.94 -13.19
CA ALA A 253 2.02 1.23 -11.96
C ALA A 253 1.87 2.20 -10.78
N ARG A 254 2.77 3.19 -10.65
CA ARG A 254 2.69 4.18 -9.57
C ARG A 254 1.44 5.06 -9.68
N ARG A 255 1.11 5.51 -10.89
CA ARG A 255 -0.10 6.27 -11.14
C ARG A 255 -1.37 5.47 -10.83
N ALA A 256 -1.38 4.18 -11.18
CA ALA A 256 -2.49 3.29 -10.84
C ALA A 256 -2.65 3.12 -9.33
N LEU A 257 -1.54 3.00 -8.58
CA LEU A 257 -1.56 3.00 -7.12
C LEU A 257 -2.15 4.29 -6.55
N ASP A 258 -1.75 5.44 -7.08
CA ASP A 258 -2.26 6.74 -6.61
C ASP A 258 -3.77 6.90 -6.90
N LEU A 259 -4.27 6.32 -7.99
CA LEU A 259 -5.70 6.29 -8.32
C LEU A 259 -6.51 5.45 -7.32
N ILE A 260 -6.03 4.26 -6.93
CA ILE A 260 -6.74 3.45 -5.93
C ILE A 260 -6.65 4.06 -4.53
N GLU A 261 -5.55 4.75 -4.20
CA GLU A 261 -5.41 5.50 -2.94
C GLU A 261 -6.41 6.66 -2.90
N THR A 262 -6.53 7.41 -4.00
CA THR A 262 -7.52 8.49 -4.13
C THR A 262 -8.95 7.96 -4.05
N ALA A 263 -9.25 6.85 -4.72
CA ALA A 263 -10.55 6.20 -4.65
C ALA A 263 -10.88 5.72 -3.22
N ALA A 264 -9.88 5.22 -2.48
CA ALA A 264 -10.02 4.85 -1.08
C ALA A 264 -10.48 6.04 -0.22
N ILE A 265 -9.90 7.22 -0.46
CA ILE A 265 -10.20 8.44 0.31
C ILE A 265 -11.57 9.04 -0.08
N LEU A 266 -11.79 9.25 -1.38
CA LEU A 266 -12.88 10.07 -1.91
C LEU A 266 -14.17 9.28 -2.19
N GLU A 267 -14.09 7.99 -2.53
CA GLU A 267 -15.23 7.20 -2.96
C GLU A 267 -15.51 5.94 -2.11
N PRO A 268 -15.59 6.00 -0.76
CA PRO A 268 -15.85 4.81 0.06
C PRO A 268 -17.13 4.05 -0.30
N ARG A 269 -18.13 4.75 -0.88
CA ARG A 269 -19.42 4.18 -1.27
C ARG A 269 -19.33 3.21 -2.44
N GLN A 270 -18.37 3.43 -3.36
CA GLN A 270 -18.16 2.57 -4.53
C GLN A 270 -17.21 1.40 -4.21
N LEU A 271 -16.58 1.44 -3.04
CA LEU A 271 -15.74 0.34 -2.54
C LEU A 271 -16.61 -0.67 -1.83
N ARG A 272 -16.32 -1.96 -2.06
CA ARG A 272 -16.98 -3.03 -1.31
C ARG A 272 -16.34 -3.24 0.06
N ALA A 273 -17.17 -3.60 1.03
CA ALA A 273 -16.74 -4.07 2.33
C ALA A 273 -16.09 -5.47 2.24
N ALA A 274 -15.48 -5.94 3.33
CA ALA A 274 -14.74 -7.20 3.38
C ALA A 274 -15.57 -8.45 3.02
N ASP A 275 -16.88 -8.39 3.27
CA ASP A 275 -17.88 -9.40 2.97
C ASP A 275 -18.45 -9.29 1.54
N GLY A 276 -18.02 -8.30 0.75
CA GLY A 276 -18.51 -8.04 -0.60
C GLY A 276 -19.80 -7.23 -0.65
N GLY A 277 -20.31 -6.74 0.48
CA GLY A 277 -21.46 -5.84 0.53
C GLY A 277 -21.16 -4.47 -0.06
N ALA A 278 -22.15 -3.86 -0.71
CA ALA A 278 -22.10 -2.46 -1.11
C ALA A 278 -22.31 -1.55 0.11
N VAL A 279 -21.51 -0.49 0.26
CA VAL A 279 -21.67 0.48 1.36
C VAL A 279 -22.84 1.41 1.05
N ALA A 280 -24.03 1.06 1.53
CA ALA A 280 -25.27 1.80 1.28
C ALA A 280 -25.49 2.92 2.31
N GLN A 281 -24.80 4.06 2.16
CA GLN A 281 -25.19 5.29 2.88
C GLN A 281 -26.41 5.91 2.20
N THR A 282 -27.59 5.75 2.78
CA THR A 282 -28.75 6.59 2.46
C THR A 282 -28.43 8.03 2.84
N SER A 283 -28.36 8.92 1.85
CA SER A 283 -28.09 10.34 2.06
C SER A 283 -29.20 10.93 2.94
N PRO A 284 -28.90 11.67 4.02
CA PRO A 284 -29.91 12.29 4.89
C PRO A 284 -30.68 13.46 4.23
N LEU A 285 -30.57 13.60 2.90
CA LEU A 285 -31.16 14.68 2.08
C LEU A 285 -32.01 14.17 0.91
N ALA A 286 -32.41 12.89 0.89
CA ALA A 286 -33.44 12.43 -0.05
C ALA A 286 -34.83 12.75 0.55
N PRO A 287 -35.74 13.39 -0.20
CA PRO A 287 -37.12 13.64 0.24
C PRO A 287 -37.92 12.34 0.40
#